data_AF-A0A6V8K7P6-F1
#
_entry.id   AF-A0A6V8K7P6-F1
#
_cell.length_a   1.000
_cell.length_b   1.000
_cell.length_c   1.000
_cell.angle_alpha   90.00
_cell.angle_beta   90.00
_cell.angle_gamma   90.00
#
_symmetry.space_group_name_H-M   'P 1'
#
loop_
_entity.id
_entity.type
_entity.pdbx_description
1 polymer ?
#
loop_
_entity_poly.entity_id
_entity_poly.type
_entity_poly.pdbx_seq_one_letter_code
_entity_poly.pdbx_strand_id
1 'polypeptide(L)'
;MRVALITDDSYPYVKGGPGDWCQRLLHGLDGHTFHVVALGTDQPRREAAYALPVNALLHPIADPRPAPAGRAARQHRRRAATAAGVLLCRGLLTDGEQGAAMFAESLRLLADLAAAGGAPLRGVPLADVLLDAWQVARCEPALPRLSVRDARHAAAHLDHALRPLAVLAPAADLCHAVAAGPPLLVALAARWRAGTPFLLSEDRPHVAPEGPPAVKAVLLRYHRALRRLGYAEAALIASASRFHQRWELRDGADPAKVVVVPGGVEPVRYAPLDIEPVAPALVWVGQIAPHQDLHTLIRAFRQVRDAVPHAALRLAGPEADAGYAGTCRRLVERLRLGDSVTFLGAVPSSREAYAAGHVVTSSSVTEHTPVALVEAMFCARATVSTDVGAVAEAVGDAGVVVPPGDPVALAAACVELLHDPERRQRLGAAGRARALRLFTVDGMRRAYGHLYRDAVAA
;
A
#
# COMPACT_ATOMS: atom_id res chain seq x y z
N MET A 1 2.04 -10.47 24.60
CA MET A 1 3.24 -9.75 24.10
C MET A 1 2.84 -8.33 23.69
N ARG A 2 3.72 -7.34 23.88
CA ARG A 2 3.50 -5.95 23.51
C ARG A 2 4.04 -5.68 22.12
N VAL A 3 3.20 -5.18 21.23
CA VAL A 3 3.57 -4.83 19.84
C VAL A 3 3.36 -3.34 19.63
N ALA A 4 4.41 -2.62 19.25
CA ALA A 4 4.27 -1.24 18.76
C ALA A 4 3.88 -1.28 17.27
N LEU A 5 2.58 -1.11 16.97
CA LEU A 5 2.09 -1.03 15.60
C LEU A 5 2.30 0.41 15.10
N ILE A 6 3.19 0.58 14.13
CA ILE A 6 3.56 1.88 13.60
C ILE A 6 2.92 2.03 12.22
N THR A 7 2.08 3.03 12.08
CA THR A 7 1.29 3.28 10.87
C THR A 7 1.58 4.69 10.35
N ASP A 8 1.36 4.90 9.06
CA ASP A 8 1.32 6.27 8.52
C ASP A 8 0.00 6.95 8.91
N ASP A 9 -0.40 8.01 8.18
CA ASP A 9 -1.60 8.79 8.47
C ASP A 9 -2.91 8.04 8.20
N SER A 10 -2.82 6.74 7.85
CA SER A 10 -3.96 5.87 7.63
C SER A 10 -4.66 5.47 8.93
N TYR A 11 -4.14 4.52 9.70
CA TYR A 11 -4.83 3.98 10.88
C TYR A 11 -4.52 4.80 12.15
N PRO A 12 -5.50 5.14 13.00
CA PRO A 12 -6.94 4.84 12.92
C PRO A 12 -7.80 5.98 12.31
N TYR A 13 -7.23 6.87 11.50
CA TYR A 13 -7.89 8.11 11.08
C TYR A 13 -8.56 8.08 9.69
N VAL A 14 -8.16 7.16 8.81
CA VAL A 14 -8.62 7.08 7.41
C VAL A 14 -9.23 5.70 7.15
N LYS A 15 -10.47 5.70 6.62
CA LYS A 15 -11.16 4.45 6.23
C LYS A 15 -10.60 3.88 4.93
N GLY A 16 -10.64 2.55 4.79
CA GLY A 16 -10.17 1.87 3.59
C GLY A 16 -8.71 1.42 3.64
N GLY A 17 -8.33 0.59 2.67
CA GLY A 17 -6.95 0.19 2.40
C GLY A 17 -6.21 -0.33 3.65
N PRO A 18 -5.02 0.22 3.97
CA PRO A 18 -4.24 -0.18 5.15
C PRO A 18 -4.97 -0.01 6.49
N GLY A 19 -5.90 0.94 6.59
CA GLY A 19 -6.69 1.18 7.80
C GLY A 19 -7.63 0.02 8.13
N ASP A 20 -8.37 -0.48 7.13
CA ASP A 20 -9.27 -1.64 7.30
C ASP A 20 -8.47 -2.90 7.64
N TRP A 21 -7.30 -3.04 7.02
CA TRP A 21 -6.40 -4.16 7.30
C TRP A 21 -5.86 -4.11 8.75
N CYS A 22 -5.38 -2.96 9.23
CA CYS A 22 -4.96 -2.78 10.62
C CYS A 22 -6.10 -3.09 11.59
N GLN A 23 -7.30 -2.58 11.31
CA GLN A 23 -8.49 -2.84 12.12
C GLN A 23 -8.77 -4.34 12.22
N ARG A 24 -8.77 -5.05 11.08
CA ARG A 24 -9.01 -6.50 11.06
C ARG A 24 -7.93 -7.28 11.79
N LEU A 25 -6.68 -6.88 11.67
CA LEU A 25 -5.54 -7.51 12.34
C LEU A 25 -5.67 -7.44 13.87
N LEU A 26 -5.96 -6.27 14.42
CA LEU A 26 -5.95 -6.05 15.87
C LEU A 26 -7.09 -6.79 16.61
N HIS A 27 -8.27 -6.88 16.00
CA HIS A 27 -9.49 -7.49 16.58
C HIS A 27 -9.44 -9.03 16.77
N GLY A 28 -8.37 -9.71 16.36
CA GLY A 28 -8.28 -11.17 16.54
C GLY A 28 -6.94 -11.64 17.08
N LEU A 29 -6.20 -10.75 17.72
CA LEU A 29 -4.92 -11.02 18.34
C LEU A 29 -4.94 -10.65 19.83
N ASP A 30 -5.96 -11.10 20.55
CA ASP A 30 -6.24 -10.71 21.95
C ASP A 30 -5.12 -11.10 22.95
N GLY A 31 -4.28 -12.08 22.60
CA GLY A 31 -3.06 -12.40 23.37
C GLY A 31 -1.92 -11.37 23.24
N HIS A 32 -2.13 -10.30 22.47
CA HIS A 32 -1.17 -9.23 22.23
C HIS A 32 -1.77 -7.89 22.64
N THR A 33 -0.94 -7.02 23.21
CA THR A 33 -1.28 -5.63 23.48
C THR A 33 -0.64 -4.76 22.41
N PHE A 34 -1.44 -4.00 21.68
CA PHE A 34 -0.98 -3.12 20.61
C PHE A 34 -0.84 -1.69 21.10
N HIS A 35 0.35 -1.12 20.93
CA HIS A 35 0.60 0.30 21.06
C HIS A 35 0.57 0.91 19.66
N VAL A 36 -0.52 1.57 19.30
CA VAL A 36 -0.71 2.16 17.96
C VAL A 36 -0.02 3.53 17.92
N VAL A 37 0.98 3.65 17.05
CA VAL A 37 1.74 4.87 16.79
C VAL A 37 1.41 5.33 15.37
N ALA A 38 0.44 6.23 15.25
CA ALA A 38 0.06 6.83 13.98
C ALA A 38 0.93 8.06 13.69
N LEU A 39 1.53 8.10 12.50
CA LEU A 39 2.34 9.24 12.05
C LEU A 39 1.47 10.25 11.31
N GLY A 40 1.63 11.54 11.60
CA GLY A 40 0.85 12.61 10.99
C GLY A 40 1.25 13.99 11.49
N THR A 41 0.78 15.04 10.82
CA THR A 41 1.21 16.42 11.09
C THR A 41 0.13 17.30 11.73
N ASP A 42 -1.06 16.77 12.00
CA ASP A 42 -2.24 17.59 12.36
C ASP A 42 -3.03 17.02 13.55
N GLN A 43 -2.49 17.22 14.76
CA GLN A 43 -3.15 16.90 16.02
C GLN A 43 -3.45 18.15 16.82
N PRO A 44 -4.74 18.50 16.97
CA PRO A 44 -5.67 17.57 17.64
C PRO A 44 -7.05 17.43 16.96
N ARG A 45 -7.20 17.68 15.65
CA ARG A 45 -8.54 17.83 15.01
C ARG A 45 -9.10 16.58 14.31
N ARG A 46 -8.36 15.47 14.21
CA ARG A 46 -8.87 14.27 13.53
C ARG A 46 -9.47 13.29 14.52
N GLU A 47 -10.80 13.17 14.49
CA GLU A 47 -11.53 12.10 15.16
C GLU A 47 -11.13 10.76 14.55
N ALA A 48 -10.97 9.72 15.38
CA ALA A 48 -10.63 8.40 14.90
C ALA A 48 -11.79 7.82 14.09
N ALA A 49 -11.50 7.32 12.88
CA ALA A 49 -12.50 6.73 12.01
C ALA A 49 -12.89 5.30 12.42
N TYR A 50 -12.10 4.68 13.31
CA TYR A 50 -12.32 3.34 13.85
C TYR A 50 -12.41 3.37 15.38
N ALA A 51 -13.30 2.54 15.92
CA ALA A 51 -13.24 2.13 17.32
C ALA A 51 -12.08 1.14 17.51
N LEU A 52 -11.15 1.47 18.39
CA LEU A 52 -10.02 0.61 18.73
C LEU A 52 -10.52 -0.61 19.55
N PRO A 53 -9.98 -1.81 19.31
CA PRO A 53 -10.26 -2.96 20.16
C PRO A 53 -9.64 -2.80 21.55
N VAL A 54 -10.14 -3.57 22.51
CA VAL A 54 -9.74 -3.50 23.94
C VAL A 54 -8.26 -3.76 24.18
N ASN A 55 -7.60 -4.47 23.26
CA ASN A 55 -6.19 -4.79 23.31
C ASN A 55 -5.30 -3.74 22.62
N ALA A 56 -5.86 -2.59 22.19
CA ALA A 56 -5.13 -1.53 21.51
C ALA A 56 -5.17 -0.20 22.28
N LEU A 57 -4.00 0.42 22.41
CA LEU A 57 -3.80 1.75 23.00
C LEU A 57 -3.24 2.69 21.92
N LEU A 58 -3.98 3.75 21.60
CA LEU A 58 -3.53 4.80 20.70
C LEU A 58 -2.65 5.81 21.43
N HIS A 59 -1.44 6.00 20.94
CA HIS A 59 -0.54 7.05 21.40
C HIS A 59 -0.88 8.37 20.71
N PRO A 60 -0.55 9.53 21.31
CA PRO A 60 -0.57 10.80 20.60
C PRO A 60 0.20 10.67 19.27
N ILE A 61 -0.32 11.28 18.20
CA ILE A 61 0.36 11.28 16.91
C ILE A 61 1.72 11.89 17.18
N ALA A 62 2.72 11.15 16.76
CA ALA A 62 4.08 11.60 16.88
C ALA A 62 4.30 12.70 15.85
N ASP A 63 4.06 13.94 16.28
CA ASP A 63 4.32 15.12 15.49
C ASP A 63 5.83 15.26 15.30
N PRO A 64 6.33 15.13 14.07
CA PRO A 64 7.75 15.09 13.84
C PRO A 64 8.35 16.53 13.77
N ARG A 65 7.60 17.56 14.19
CA ARG A 65 8.08 18.94 14.33
C ARG A 65 9.11 19.07 15.47
N PRO A 66 10.18 19.84 15.26
CA PRO A 66 11.29 19.92 16.19
C PRO A 66 10.99 20.72 17.47
N ALA A 67 11.31 20.15 18.64
CA ALA A 67 11.44 20.93 19.88
C ALA A 67 12.59 21.96 19.79
N PRO A 68 12.51 23.12 20.49
CA PRO A 68 13.60 24.10 20.52
C PRO A 68 14.78 23.62 21.38
N ALA A 69 16.00 23.57 20.83
CA ALA A 69 17.23 23.21 21.55
C ALA A 69 17.97 24.44 22.12
N GLY A 70 18.70 24.28 23.23
CA GLY A 70 19.54 25.32 23.88
C GLY A 70 20.83 25.69 23.10
N ARG A 71 21.40 26.89 23.34
CA ARG A 71 22.42 27.53 22.47
C ARG A 71 23.77 26.79 22.33
N ALA A 72 24.37 26.26 23.40
CA ALA A 72 25.68 25.59 23.35
C ALA A 72 25.62 24.19 22.69
N ALA A 73 24.53 23.45 22.95
CA ALA A 73 24.25 22.18 22.29
C ALA A 73 24.04 22.32 20.76
N ARG A 74 23.73 23.53 20.25
CA ARG A 74 23.45 23.74 18.82
C ARG A 74 24.66 23.58 17.90
N GLN A 75 25.85 24.02 18.30
CA GLN A 75 27.00 24.05 17.37
C GLN A 75 27.59 22.65 17.14
N HIS A 76 27.85 21.89 18.21
CA HIS A 76 28.34 20.51 18.11
C HIS A 76 27.33 19.63 17.36
N ARG A 77 26.05 19.74 17.71
CA ARG A 77 24.96 19.04 17.03
C ARG A 77 24.86 19.37 15.55
N ARG A 78 25.05 20.64 15.17
CA ARG A 78 25.06 21.05 13.77
C ARG A 78 26.22 20.40 13.01
N ARG A 79 27.42 20.31 13.58
CA ARG A 79 28.56 19.64 12.93
C ARG A 79 28.29 18.15 12.70
N ALA A 80 27.79 17.45 13.73
CA ALA A 80 27.42 16.04 13.62
C ALA A 80 26.29 15.81 12.60
N ALA A 81 25.25 16.65 12.62
CA ALA A 81 24.15 16.59 11.65
C ALA A 81 24.63 16.87 10.23
N THR A 82 25.57 17.80 10.03
CA THR A 82 26.18 18.06 8.71
C THR A 82 26.98 16.85 8.23
N ALA A 83 27.78 16.23 9.09
CA ALA A 83 28.52 15.01 8.74
C ALA A 83 27.57 13.86 8.34
N ALA A 84 26.49 13.66 9.10
CA ALA A 84 25.46 12.69 8.76
C ALA A 84 24.73 13.05 7.45
N GLY A 85 24.48 14.33 7.17
CA GLY A 85 23.93 14.81 5.91
C GLY A 85 24.85 14.55 4.71
N VAL A 86 26.16 14.64 4.89
CA VAL A 86 27.15 14.27 3.86
C VAL A 86 27.09 12.77 3.56
N LEU A 87 27.07 11.93 4.60
CA LEU A 87 26.90 10.48 4.45
C LEU A 87 25.56 10.13 3.79
N LEU A 88 24.48 10.84 4.11
CA LEU A 88 23.18 10.67 3.48
C LEU A 88 23.30 10.88 1.97
N CYS A 89 23.74 12.06 1.53
CA CYS A 89 23.81 12.40 0.12
C CYS A 89 24.79 11.50 -0.64
N ARG A 90 25.95 11.17 -0.07
CA ARG A 90 26.92 10.25 -0.69
C ARG A 90 26.40 8.82 -0.76
N GLY A 91 25.76 8.33 0.30
CA GLY A 91 25.13 7.02 0.34
C GLY A 91 24.03 6.88 -0.70
N LEU A 92 23.23 7.93 -0.89
CA LEU A 92 22.24 7.99 -1.96
C LEU A 92 22.88 7.96 -3.35
N LEU A 93 24.07 8.54 -3.55
CA LEU A 93 24.70 8.75 -4.87
C LEU A 93 25.89 7.83 -5.16
N THR A 94 26.01 6.75 -4.39
CA THR A 94 26.99 5.68 -4.57
C THR A 94 26.24 4.37 -4.67
N ASP A 95 26.44 3.60 -5.74
CA ASP A 95 25.84 2.27 -5.88
C ASP A 95 26.62 1.21 -5.08
N GLY A 96 25.97 0.08 -4.80
CA GLY A 96 26.59 -1.06 -4.10
C GLY A 96 26.64 -0.93 -2.57
N GLU A 97 27.40 -1.84 -1.94
CA GLU A 97 27.47 -2.00 -0.49
C GLU A 97 28.04 -0.75 0.21
N GLN A 98 29.00 -0.07 -0.40
CA GLN A 98 29.58 1.15 0.16
C GLN A 98 28.53 2.27 0.31
N GLY A 99 27.69 2.46 -0.71
CA GLY A 99 26.59 3.41 -0.65
C GLY A 99 25.56 3.04 0.42
N ALA A 100 25.21 1.76 0.50
CA ALA A 100 24.30 1.24 1.51
C ALA A 100 24.84 1.45 2.94
N ALA A 101 26.13 1.21 3.16
CA ALA A 101 26.78 1.42 4.46
C ALA A 101 26.76 2.90 4.88
N MET A 102 27.12 3.83 3.98
CA MET A 102 27.07 5.27 4.25
C MET A 102 25.64 5.73 4.58
N PHE A 103 24.65 5.23 3.84
CA PHE A 103 23.24 5.55 4.08
C PHE A 103 22.77 5.04 5.46
N ALA A 104 23.09 3.79 5.80
CA ALA A 104 22.75 3.20 7.10
C ALA A 104 23.40 3.96 8.27
N GLU A 105 24.70 4.28 8.15
CA GLU A 105 25.43 5.06 9.15
C GLU A 105 24.83 6.46 9.32
N SER A 106 24.49 7.13 8.22
CA SER A 106 23.80 8.42 8.24
C SER A 106 22.51 8.37 9.05
N LEU A 107 21.63 7.40 8.76
CA LEU A 107 20.34 7.30 9.45
C LEU A 107 20.50 6.98 10.94
N ARG A 108 21.48 6.15 11.33
CA ARG A 108 21.80 5.87 12.74
C ARG A 108 22.23 7.15 13.46
N LEU A 109 23.20 7.89 12.91
CA LEU A 109 23.65 9.16 13.47
C LEU A 109 22.50 10.17 13.59
N LEU A 110 21.65 10.26 12.56
CA LEU A 110 20.49 11.14 12.57
C LEU A 110 19.45 10.71 13.62
N ALA A 111 19.24 9.41 13.83
CA ALA A 111 18.38 8.89 14.88
C ALA A 111 18.93 9.28 16.27
N ASP A 112 20.21 9.06 16.54
CA ASP A 112 20.81 9.40 17.83
C ASP A 112 20.74 10.91 18.11
N LEU A 113 21.04 11.72 17.09
CA LEU A 113 20.91 13.18 17.19
C LEU A 113 19.46 13.58 17.43
N ALA A 114 18.48 12.93 16.81
CA ALA A 114 17.07 13.24 16.98
C ALA A 114 16.53 12.86 18.37
N ALA A 115 17.09 11.82 19.01
CA ALA A 115 16.74 11.42 20.38
C ALA A 115 17.02 12.54 21.41
N ALA A 116 18.04 13.37 21.16
CA ALA A 116 18.33 14.57 21.95
C ALA A 116 17.38 15.76 21.65
N GLY A 117 16.29 15.53 20.91
CA GLY A 117 15.15 16.44 20.69
C GLY A 117 15.35 17.47 19.56
N GLY A 118 14.50 17.49 18.54
CA GLY A 118 14.64 18.37 17.37
C GLY A 118 14.75 17.60 16.05
N ALA A 119 14.67 18.31 14.92
CA ALA A 119 14.60 17.70 13.59
C ALA A 119 15.99 17.15 13.23
N PRO A 120 16.08 15.95 12.63
CA PRO A 120 17.37 15.29 12.42
C PRO A 120 18.38 16.13 11.63
N LEU A 121 17.91 16.82 10.59
CA LEU A 121 18.73 17.63 9.68
C LEU A 121 18.71 19.13 9.99
N ARG A 122 18.29 19.53 11.20
CA ARG A 122 18.14 20.94 11.57
C ARG A 122 19.45 21.72 11.40
N GLY A 123 19.43 22.74 10.53
CA GLY A 123 20.55 23.65 10.31
C GLY A 123 21.67 23.08 9.43
N VAL A 124 21.43 21.93 8.79
CA VAL A 124 22.29 21.35 7.75
C VAL A 124 22.01 22.07 6.43
N PRO A 125 23.04 22.58 5.72
CA PRO A 125 22.88 23.15 4.38
C PRO A 125 22.72 22.02 3.35
N LEU A 126 21.64 21.24 3.46
CA LEU A 126 21.51 19.96 2.75
C LEU A 126 21.48 20.12 1.22
N ALA A 127 20.99 21.25 0.70
CA ALA A 127 21.04 21.52 -0.73
C ALA A 127 22.47 21.64 -1.26
N ASP A 128 23.36 22.30 -0.52
CA ASP A 128 24.76 22.47 -0.90
C ASP A 128 25.50 21.12 -0.78
N VAL A 129 25.26 20.39 0.31
CA VAL A 129 25.79 19.04 0.51
C VAL A 129 25.35 18.08 -0.62
N LEU A 130 24.10 18.18 -1.06
CA LEU A 130 23.58 17.38 -2.16
C LEU A 130 24.25 17.76 -3.49
N LEU A 131 24.43 19.06 -3.77
CA LEU A 131 25.12 19.53 -4.98
C LEU A 131 26.57 19.02 -5.02
N ASP A 132 27.31 19.10 -3.92
CA ASP A 132 28.68 18.62 -3.82
C ASP A 132 28.76 17.11 -4.05
N ALA A 133 27.86 16.34 -3.42
CA ALA A 133 27.80 14.89 -3.62
C ALA A 133 27.40 14.51 -5.05
N TRP A 134 26.55 15.31 -5.71
CA TRP A 134 26.12 15.09 -7.10
C TRP A 134 27.27 15.23 -8.10
N GLN A 135 28.23 16.12 -7.85
CA GLN A 135 29.38 16.33 -8.74
C GLN A 135 30.33 15.13 -8.78
N VAL A 136 30.41 14.36 -7.69
CA VAL A 136 31.29 13.19 -7.57
C VAL A 136 30.54 11.87 -7.65
N ALA A 137 29.22 11.92 -7.90
CA ALA A 137 28.34 10.76 -7.95
C ALA A 137 28.80 9.76 -9.01
N ARG A 138 28.83 8.48 -8.64
CA ARG A 138 29.14 7.37 -9.55
C ARG A 138 27.93 6.43 -9.56
N CYS A 139 27.00 6.72 -10.46
CA CYS A 139 25.72 6.03 -10.56
C CYS A 139 25.47 5.53 -11.98
N GLU A 140 24.86 4.35 -12.10
CA GLU A 140 24.28 3.89 -13.36
C GLU A 140 22.74 3.70 -13.23
N PRO A 141 21.94 4.25 -14.16
CA PRO A 141 22.32 5.10 -15.29
C PRO A 141 22.77 6.51 -14.85
N ALA A 142 23.37 7.26 -15.78
CA ALA A 142 23.85 8.62 -15.53
C ALA A 142 22.73 9.54 -14.98
N LEU A 143 23.08 10.33 -13.98
CA LEU A 143 22.15 11.23 -13.31
C LEU A 143 21.81 12.45 -14.19
N PRO A 144 20.56 12.96 -14.13
CA PRO A 144 20.19 14.19 -14.82
C PRO A 144 20.92 15.41 -14.22
N ARG A 145 20.91 16.54 -14.94
CA ARG A 145 21.44 17.80 -14.42
C ARG A 145 20.65 18.24 -13.19
N LEU A 146 21.35 18.54 -12.10
CA LEU A 146 20.76 19.06 -10.87
C LEU A 146 20.97 20.59 -10.79
N SER A 147 19.88 21.35 -10.86
CA SER A 147 19.93 22.80 -10.61
C SER A 147 19.93 23.11 -9.10
N VAL A 148 20.36 24.30 -8.71
CA VAL A 148 20.27 24.76 -7.31
C VAL A 148 18.82 24.76 -6.80
N ARG A 149 17.85 25.09 -7.67
CA ARG A 149 16.42 25.05 -7.34
C ARG A 149 15.97 23.62 -7.04
N ASP A 150 16.35 22.66 -7.89
CA ASP A 150 16.01 21.26 -7.71
C ASP A 150 16.70 20.66 -6.48
N ALA A 151 17.95 21.04 -6.21
CA ALA A 151 18.68 20.61 -5.02
C ALA A 151 17.97 21.08 -3.73
N ARG A 152 17.50 22.33 -3.67
CA ARG A 152 16.70 22.84 -2.55
C ARG A 152 15.38 22.10 -2.40
N HIS A 153 14.71 21.80 -3.52
CA HIS A 153 13.46 21.06 -3.51
C HIS A 153 13.66 19.62 -2.99
N ALA A 154 14.65 18.90 -3.51
CA ALA A 154 14.99 17.55 -3.05
C ALA A 154 15.44 17.54 -1.58
N ALA A 155 16.25 18.51 -1.15
CA ALA A 155 16.67 18.65 0.23
C ALA A 155 15.50 18.89 1.19
N ALA A 156 14.52 19.70 0.81
CA ALA A 156 13.32 19.93 1.63
C ALA A 156 12.50 18.64 1.80
N HIS A 157 12.36 17.84 0.73
CA HIS A 157 11.71 16.53 0.80
C HIS A 157 12.48 15.56 1.70
N LEU A 158 13.80 15.48 1.58
CA LEU A 158 14.63 14.61 2.43
C LEU A 158 14.55 15.02 3.91
N ASP A 159 14.61 16.33 4.22
CA ASP A 159 14.43 16.83 5.58
C ASP A 159 13.09 16.38 6.14
N HIS A 160 12.00 16.56 5.39
CA HIS A 160 10.67 16.17 5.80
C HIS A 160 10.52 14.65 5.98
N ALA A 161 11.01 13.87 5.01
CA ALA A 161 10.90 12.42 5.00
C ALA A 161 11.64 11.76 6.17
N LEU A 162 12.70 12.39 6.69
CA LEU A 162 13.53 11.84 7.76
C LEU A 162 13.07 12.20 9.18
N ARG A 163 12.14 13.15 9.33
CA ARG A 163 11.66 13.57 10.65
C ARG A 163 11.07 12.44 11.52
N PRO A 164 10.45 11.36 10.97
CA PRO A 164 10.01 10.22 11.77
C PRO A 164 11.13 9.56 12.60
N LEU A 165 12.41 9.73 12.26
CA LEU A 165 13.52 9.29 13.13
C LEU A 165 13.48 9.92 14.52
N ALA A 166 12.86 11.08 14.70
CA ALA A 166 12.70 11.73 16.00
C ALA A 166 11.61 11.12 16.87
N VAL A 167 10.74 10.28 16.31
CA VAL A 167 9.67 9.63 17.03
C VAL A 167 10.25 8.57 17.97
N LEU A 168 9.78 8.58 19.22
CA LEU A 168 10.10 7.55 20.21
C LEU A 168 8.99 6.51 20.18
N ALA A 169 9.32 5.30 19.73
CA ALA A 169 8.41 4.18 19.87
C ALA A 169 8.19 3.86 21.36
N PRO A 170 6.97 3.48 21.78
CA PRO A 170 6.72 3.01 23.12
C PRO A 170 7.48 1.70 23.39
N ALA A 171 7.80 1.45 24.66
CA ALA A 171 8.44 0.20 25.07
C ALA A 171 7.58 -1.01 24.70
N ALA A 172 8.09 -1.84 23.78
CA ALA A 172 7.41 -3.01 23.25
C ALA A 172 8.40 -4.14 23.04
N ASP A 173 7.88 -5.36 22.93
CA ASP A 173 8.69 -6.55 22.66
C ASP A 173 9.00 -6.68 21.16
N LEU A 174 8.15 -6.07 20.31
CA LEU A 174 8.28 -6.04 18.85
C LEU A 174 7.75 -4.71 18.29
N CYS A 175 8.44 -4.13 17.32
CA CYS A 175 7.87 -3.10 16.45
C CYS A 175 7.26 -3.74 15.19
N HIS A 176 6.09 -3.29 14.77
CA HIS A 176 5.48 -3.70 13.50
C HIS A 176 5.30 -2.46 12.62
N ALA A 177 6.18 -2.31 11.64
CA ALA A 177 6.11 -1.22 10.66
C ALA A 177 5.17 -1.60 9.51
N VAL A 178 4.13 -0.79 9.29
CA VAL A 178 3.20 -0.96 8.17
C VAL A 178 3.72 -0.16 6.96
N ALA A 179 4.26 -0.87 5.98
CA ALA A 179 4.96 -0.41 4.77
C ALA A 179 6.35 0.20 4.98
N ALA A 180 7.21 0.06 3.96
CA ALA A 180 8.56 0.62 3.95
C ALA A 180 8.59 2.13 3.61
N GLY A 181 8.03 2.92 4.51
CA GLY A 181 7.99 4.37 4.45
C GLY A 181 8.29 5.02 5.81
N PRO A 182 7.57 6.08 6.19
CA PRO A 182 7.72 6.71 7.51
C PRO A 182 7.68 5.73 8.71
N PRO A 183 6.80 4.70 8.75
CA PRO A 183 6.79 3.73 9.86
C PRO A 183 8.10 2.97 10.04
N LEU A 184 8.77 2.65 8.93
CA LEU A 184 10.05 1.93 8.95
C LEU A 184 11.15 2.75 9.63
N LEU A 185 11.19 4.08 9.46
CA LEU A 185 12.17 4.93 10.13
C LEU A 185 12.04 4.87 11.66
N VAL A 186 10.80 4.82 12.16
CA VAL A 186 10.55 4.71 13.61
C VAL A 186 10.98 3.33 14.13
N ALA A 187 10.67 2.26 13.38
CA ALA A 187 11.09 0.91 13.74
C ALA A 187 12.62 0.74 13.73
N LEU A 188 13.31 1.29 12.72
CA LEU A 188 14.78 1.33 12.66
C LEU A 188 15.36 2.09 13.85
N ALA A 189 14.81 3.26 14.17
CA ALA A 189 15.26 4.04 15.32
C ALA A 189 15.02 3.32 16.66
N ALA A 190 13.90 2.62 16.81
CA ALA A 190 13.63 1.79 18.00
C ALA A 190 14.63 0.63 18.12
N ARG A 191 14.93 -0.04 17.00
CA ARG A 191 15.95 -1.10 16.93
C ARG A 191 17.33 -0.60 17.34
N TRP A 192 17.79 0.53 16.81
CA TRP A 192 19.13 1.04 17.12
C TRP A 192 19.27 1.56 18.55
N ARG A 193 18.22 2.14 19.12
CA ARG A 193 18.25 2.73 20.47
C ARG A 193 17.99 1.72 21.58
N ALA A 194 17.11 0.75 21.35
CA ALA A 194 16.58 -0.13 22.38
C ALA A 194 16.76 -1.63 22.05
N GLY A 195 17.30 -1.98 20.88
CA GLY A 195 17.45 -3.37 20.45
C GLY A 195 16.13 -4.04 20.08
N THR A 196 15.01 -3.31 20.02
CA THR A 196 13.70 -3.89 19.71
C THR A 196 13.67 -4.45 18.28
N PRO A 197 13.39 -5.74 18.07
CA PRO A 197 13.26 -6.30 16.73
C PRO A 197 12.03 -5.71 16.03
N PHE A 198 11.97 -5.81 14.70
CA PHE A 198 10.80 -5.38 13.97
C PHE A 198 10.36 -6.32 12.84
N LEU A 199 9.04 -6.43 12.70
CA LEU A 199 8.36 -6.98 11.54
C LEU A 199 8.03 -5.83 10.58
N LEU A 200 8.28 -6.04 9.28
CA LEU A 200 7.87 -5.12 8.23
C LEU A 200 6.75 -5.75 7.40
N SER A 201 5.57 -5.14 7.33
CA SER A 201 4.54 -5.55 6.38
C SER A 201 4.62 -4.71 5.10
N GLU A 202 4.67 -5.34 3.93
CA GLU A 202 4.73 -4.67 2.64
C GLU A 202 3.50 -4.99 1.79
N ASP A 203 2.71 -3.95 1.51
CA ASP A 203 1.50 -3.99 0.70
C ASP A 203 1.46 -2.87 -0.35
N ARG A 204 2.49 -2.00 -0.39
CA ARG A 204 2.49 -0.80 -1.21
C ARG A 204 3.32 -0.95 -2.48
N PRO A 205 2.83 -0.43 -3.62
CA PRO A 205 3.64 -0.32 -4.82
C PRO A 205 4.75 0.71 -4.69
N HIS A 206 5.72 0.58 -5.58
CA HIS A 206 6.64 1.64 -5.91
C HIS A 206 5.90 2.80 -6.58
N VAL A 207 5.54 3.83 -5.81
CA VAL A 207 5.01 5.08 -6.36
C VAL A 207 6.17 5.92 -6.88
N ALA A 208 6.14 6.23 -8.18
CA ALA A 208 7.12 7.14 -8.75
C ALA A 208 6.89 8.55 -8.17
N PRO A 209 7.93 9.20 -7.61
CA PRO A 209 7.79 10.56 -7.13
C PRO A 209 7.47 11.51 -8.29
N GLU A 210 6.76 12.60 -8.00
CA GLU A 210 6.47 13.65 -8.96
C GLU A 210 7.59 14.71 -9.02
N GLY A 211 7.53 15.58 -10.03
CA GLY A 211 8.44 16.72 -10.17
C GLY A 211 9.56 16.58 -11.22
N PRO A 212 10.55 17.48 -11.18
CA PRO A 212 11.67 17.51 -12.14
C PRO A 212 12.51 16.23 -12.10
N PRO A 213 13.14 15.83 -13.22
CA PRO A 213 13.90 14.56 -13.30
C PRO A 213 14.95 14.36 -12.20
N ALA A 214 15.69 15.42 -11.84
CA ALA A 214 16.72 15.33 -10.80
C ALA A 214 16.13 15.15 -9.39
N VAL A 215 15.01 15.81 -9.08
CA VAL A 215 14.28 15.61 -7.83
C VAL A 215 13.76 14.18 -7.75
N LYS A 216 13.14 13.69 -8.84
CA LYS A 216 12.68 12.30 -8.94
C LYS A 216 13.82 11.30 -8.71
N ALA A 217 14.99 11.55 -9.29
CA ALA A 217 16.16 10.68 -9.11
C ALA A 217 16.61 10.61 -7.64
N VAL A 218 16.68 11.76 -6.93
CA VAL A 218 17.01 11.76 -5.49
C VAL A 218 15.98 10.96 -4.69
N LEU A 219 14.69 11.22 -4.91
CA LEU A 219 13.62 10.58 -4.13
C LEU A 219 13.53 9.08 -4.41
N LEU A 220 13.66 8.64 -5.66
CA LEU A 220 13.71 7.21 -6.01
C LEU A 220 14.89 6.51 -5.33
N ARG A 221 16.08 7.14 -5.34
CA ARG A 221 17.27 6.58 -4.70
C ARG A 221 17.11 6.54 -3.17
N TYR A 222 16.48 7.55 -2.57
CA TYR A 222 16.11 7.55 -1.16
C TYR A 222 15.16 6.42 -0.79
N HIS A 223 14.03 6.28 -1.48
CA HIS A 223 13.07 5.21 -1.19
C HIS A 223 13.67 3.82 -1.40
N ARG A 224 14.51 3.64 -2.42
CA ARG A 224 15.22 2.37 -2.65
C ARG A 224 16.24 2.06 -1.54
N ALA A 225 17.02 3.05 -1.11
CA ALA A 225 18.00 2.89 -0.04
C ALA A 225 17.31 2.58 1.30
N LEU A 226 16.19 3.28 1.61
CA LEU A 226 15.40 3.03 2.81
C LEU A 226 14.80 1.61 2.83
N ARG A 227 14.19 1.17 1.73
CA ARG A 227 13.66 -0.21 1.61
C ARG A 227 14.74 -1.26 1.83
N ARG A 228 15.88 -1.11 1.15
CA ARG A 228 17.05 -2.01 1.28
C ARG A 228 17.52 -2.14 2.71
N LEU A 229 17.68 -1.01 3.39
CA LEU A 229 18.06 -1.00 4.79
C LEU A 229 17.00 -1.68 5.66
N GLY A 230 15.71 -1.40 5.40
CA GLY A 230 14.61 -2.06 6.08
C GLY A 230 14.61 -3.57 5.91
N TYR A 231 14.78 -4.07 4.69
CA TYR A 231 14.82 -5.51 4.44
C TYR A 231 16.04 -6.19 5.08
N ALA A 232 17.19 -5.52 5.07
CA ALA A 232 18.39 -6.04 5.72
C ALA A 232 18.21 -6.15 7.24
N GLU A 233 17.61 -5.14 7.88
CA GLU A 233 17.51 -5.04 9.33
C GLU A 233 16.23 -5.63 9.95
N ALA A 234 15.20 -5.89 9.14
CA ALA A 234 13.97 -6.54 9.62
C ALA A 234 14.29 -7.94 10.15
N ALA A 235 13.60 -8.32 11.22
CA ALA A 235 13.61 -9.71 11.70
C ALA A 235 12.88 -10.59 10.70
N LEU A 236 11.68 -10.17 10.27
CA LEU A 236 10.87 -10.80 9.23
C LEU A 236 10.17 -9.74 8.37
N ILE A 237 9.78 -10.13 7.16
CA ILE A 237 9.04 -9.31 6.19
C ILE A 237 7.76 -10.05 5.82
N ALA A 238 6.61 -9.46 6.12
CA ALA A 238 5.30 -9.94 5.73
C ALA A 238 4.89 -9.32 4.38
N SER A 239 4.97 -10.10 3.32
CA SER A 239 4.62 -9.65 1.97
C SER A 239 3.14 -9.90 1.67
N ALA A 240 2.42 -8.91 1.14
CA ALA A 240 0.97 -9.05 0.89
C ALA A 240 0.63 -10.06 -0.21
N SER A 241 1.57 -10.37 -1.13
CA SER A 241 1.39 -11.36 -2.19
C SER A 241 2.73 -11.76 -2.81
N ARG A 242 2.77 -12.84 -3.61
CA ARG A 242 3.97 -13.19 -4.38
C ARG A 242 4.32 -12.13 -5.41
N PHE A 243 3.36 -11.32 -5.87
CA PHE A 243 3.65 -10.13 -6.66
C PHE A 243 4.58 -9.17 -5.93
N HIS A 244 4.28 -8.81 -4.68
CA HIS A 244 5.11 -7.92 -3.85
C HIS A 244 6.45 -8.57 -3.51
N GLN A 245 6.45 -9.85 -3.12
CA GLN A 245 7.67 -10.61 -2.84
C GLN A 245 8.68 -10.53 -3.99
N ARG A 246 8.25 -10.60 -5.26
CA ARG A 246 9.18 -10.47 -6.40
C ARG A 246 9.91 -9.13 -6.41
N TRP A 247 9.26 -8.05 -5.99
CA TRP A 247 9.86 -6.72 -5.89
C TRP A 247 10.76 -6.59 -4.67
N GLU A 248 10.34 -7.12 -3.52
CA GLU A 248 11.16 -7.17 -2.30
C GLU A 248 12.49 -7.90 -2.56
N LEU A 249 12.44 -9.07 -3.20
CA LEU A 249 13.62 -9.85 -3.56
C LEU A 249 14.53 -9.11 -4.55
N ARG A 250 13.96 -8.42 -5.55
CA ARG A 250 14.73 -7.57 -6.49
C ARG A 250 15.40 -6.40 -5.79
N ASP A 251 14.75 -5.85 -4.76
CA ASP A 251 15.31 -4.77 -3.96
C ASP A 251 16.31 -5.29 -2.91
N GLY A 252 16.45 -6.60 -2.71
CA GLY A 252 17.53 -7.21 -1.92
C GLY A 252 17.07 -7.83 -0.60
N ALA A 253 15.77 -8.11 -0.45
CA ALA A 253 15.28 -8.87 0.69
C ALA A 253 15.84 -10.30 0.69
N ASP A 254 16.23 -10.78 1.86
CA ASP A 254 16.61 -12.18 2.07
C ASP A 254 15.38 -13.08 1.95
N PRO A 255 15.34 -14.05 1.01
CA PRO A 255 14.23 -14.98 0.87
C PRO A 255 13.83 -15.70 2.16
N ALA A 256 14.79 -15.96 3.07
CA ALA A 256 14.54 -16.62 4.34
C ALA A 256 13.74 -15.77 5.32
N LYS A 257 13.72 -14.44 5.14
CA LYS A 257 12.98 -13.50 5.98
C LYS A 257 11.60 -13.16 5.44
N VAL A 258 11.31 -13.47 4.18
CA VAL A 258 10.07 -13.04 3.50
C VAL A 258 9.00 -14.12 3.60
N VAL A 259 7.86 -13.77 4.20
CA VAL A 259 6.69 -14.63 4.34
C VAL A 259 5.49 -13.97 3.67
N VAL A 260 4.85 -14.65 2.73
CA VAL A 260 3.65 -14.14 2.05
C VAL A 260 2.42 -14.32 2.94
N VAL A 261 1.81 -13.22 3.36
CA VAL A 261 0.59 -13.18 4.17
C VAL A 261 -0.45 -12.28 3.48
N PRO A 262 -1.40 -12.86 2.74
CA PRO A 262 -2.45 -12.08 2.09
C PRO A 262 -3.35 -11.33 3.06
N GLY A 263 -3.92 -10.23 2.58
CA GLY A 263 -4.98 -9.52 3.29
C GLY A 263 -6.19 -10.42 3.55
N GLY A 264 -6.70 -10.39 4.77
CA GLY A 264 -7.84 -11.19 5.19
C GLY A 264 -9.16 -10.44 5.08
N VAL A 265 -10.20 -11.13 4.62
CA VAL A 265 -11.60 -10.67 4.54
C VAL A 265 -12.47 -11.50 5.48
N GLU A 266 -13.49 -10.88 6.07
CA GLU A 266 -14.46 -11.54 6.95
C GLU A 266 -15.47 -12.36 6.14
N PRO A 267 -15.42 -13.71 6.16
CA PRO A 267 -16.27 -14.53 5.28
C PRO A 267 -17.76 -14.35 5.55
N VAL A 268 -18.13 -14.05 6.81
CA VAL A 268 -19.54 -13.87 7.23
C VAL A 268 -20.20 -12.67 6.53
N ARG A 269 -19.44 -11.61 6.24
CA ARG A 269 -19.94 -10.43 5.51
C ARG A 269 -20.22 -10.73 4.04
N TYR A 270 -19.62 -11.79 3.50
CA TYR A 270 -19.65 -12.18 2.09
C TYR A 270 -20.14 -13.64 1.96
N ALA A 271 -21.24 -13.93 2.65
CA ALA A 271 -21.97 -15.19 2.49
C ALA A 271 -22.35 -15.42 1.00
N PRO A 272 -22.40 -16.67 0.53
CA PRO A 272 -22.61 -16.96 -0.88
C PRO A 272 -23.95 -16.39 -1.35
N LEU A 273 -24.03 -16.05 -2.63
CA LEU A 273 -25.23 -15.52 -3.26
C LEU A 273 -25.88 -16.63 -4.08
N ASP A 274 -26.94 -17.23 -3.53
CA ASP A 274 -27.63 -18.37 -4.17
C ASP A 274 -28.58 -17.94 -5.29
N ILE A 275 -28.93 -16.65 -5.35
CA ILE A 275 -29.88 -16.10 -6.32
C ILE A 275 -29.15 -15.16 -7.28
N GLU A 276 -29.32 -15.42 -8.57
CA GLU A 276 -28.91 -14.52 -9.65
C GLU A 276 -30.09 -13.62 -10.07
N PRO A 277 -29.82 -12.38 -10.52
CA PRO A 277 -30.88 -11.51 -11.03
C PRO A 277 -31.49 -12.09 -12.32
N VAL A 278 -32.76 -11.78 -12.61
CA VAL A 278 -33.46 -12.31 -13.80
C VAL A 278 -32.80 -11.88 -15.11
N ALA A 279 -32.36 -10.62 -15.20
CA ALA A 279 -31.73 -10.08 -16.40
C ALA A 279 -30.19 -10.20 -16.34
N PRO A 280 -29.52 -10.59 -17.44
CA PRO A 280 -28.07 -10.68 -17.52
C PRO A 280 -27.39 -9.40 -17.03
N ALA A 281 -26.37 -9.52 -16.20
CA ALA A 281 -25.77 -8.36 -15.58
C ALA A 281 -24.30 -8.54 -15.21
N LEU A 282 -23.52 -7.52 -15.57
CA LEU A 282 -22.17 -7.31 -15.07
C LEU A 282 -22.21 -6.32 -13.90
N VAL A 283 -21.38 -6.56 -12.91
CA VAL A 283 -21.18 -5.64 -11.78
C VAL A 283 -19.71 -5.30 -11.66
N TRP A 284 -19.42 -4.03 -11.43
CA TRP A 284 -18.13 -3.55 -10.98
C TRP A 284 -18.29 -2.85 -9.62
N VAL A 285 -17.36 -3.08 -8.70
CA VAL A 285 -17.36 -2.49 -7.36
C VAL A 285 -16.00 -1.87 -7.08
N GLY A 286 -15.96 -0.57 -6.81
CA GLY A 286 -14.72 0.15 -6.51
C GLY A 286 -14.89 1.67 -6.51
N GLN A 287 -13.81 2.40 -6.28
CA GLN A 287 -13.82 3.87 -6.40
C GLN A 287 -13.63 4.28 -7.86
N ILE A 288 -14.47 5.16 -8.39
CA ILE A 288 -14.35 5.59 -9.78
C ILE A 288 -13.15 6.53 -9.91
N ALA A 289 -12.06 6.00 -10.48
CA ALA A 289 -10.78 6.66 -10.63
C ALA A 289 -10.01 6.15 -11.86
N PRO A 290 -9.07 6.93 -12.42
CA PRO A 290 -8.35 6.58 -13.65
C PRO A 290 -7.68 5.20 -13.67
N HIS A 291 -7.11 4.77 -12.54
CA HIS A 291 -6.39 3.49 -12.43
C HIS A 291 -7.31 2.25 -12.49
N GLN A 292 -8.63 2.42 -12.38
CA GLN A 292 -9.63 1.35 -12.52
C GLN A 292 -10.03 1.10 -13.98
N ASP A 293 -9.64 1.99 -14.89
CA ASP A 293 -9.87 1.93 -16.34
C ASP A 293 -11.29 1.50 -16.77
N LEU A 294 -12.30 2.15 -16.17
CA LEU A 294 -13.70 1.97 -16.54
C LEU A 294 -13.98 2.30 -18.01
N HIS A 295 -13.13 3.07 -18.68
CA HIS A 295 -13.25 3.25 -20.12
C HIS A 295 -13.12 1.93 -20.89
N THR A 296 -12.20 1.05 -20.50
CA THR A 296 -12.08 -0.30 -21.09
C THR A 296 -13.30 -1.14 -20.76
N LEU A 297 -13.78 -1.14 -19.52
CA LEU A 297 -15.00 -1.85 -19.14
C LEU A 297 -16.24 -1.39 -19.91
N ILE A 298 -16.44 -0.08 -20.06
CA ILE A 298 -17.59 0.48 -20.79
C ILE A 298 -17.51 0.12 -22.28
N ARG A 299 -16.31 0.15 -22.90
CA ARG A 299 -16.12 -0.30 -24.29
C ARG A 299 -16.36 -1.80 -24.45
N ALA A 300 -15.90 -2.61 -23.50
CA ALA A 300 -16.18 -4.05 -23.49
C ALA A 300 -17.69 -4.30 -23.37
N PHE A 301 -18.36 -3.57 -22.48
CA PHE A 301 -19.79 -3.73 -22.26
C PHE A 301 -20.63 -3.37 -23.49
N ARG A 302 -20.18 -2.45 -24.35
CA ARG A 302 -20.84 -2.22 -25.64
C ARG A 302 -20.95 -3.50 -26.47
N GLN A 303 -19.87 -4.29 -26.53
CA GLN A 303 -19.85 -5.57 -27.25
C GLN A 303 -20.66 -6.65 -26.53
N VAL A 304 -20.61 -6.67 -25.19
CA VAL A 304 -21.46 -7.56 -24.38
C VAL A 304 -22.93 -7.28 -24.67
N ARG A 305 -23.34 -6.02 -24.78
CA ARG A 305 -24.73 -5.63 -25.08
C ARG A 305 -25.17 -6.02 -26.49
N ASP A 306 -24.26 -6.08 -27.46
CA ASP A 306 -24.55 -6.58 -28.81
C ASP A 306 -24.78 -8.09 -28.82
N ALA A 307 -23.97 -8.84 -28.07
CA ALA A 307 -24.05 -10.30 -28.02
C ALA A 307 -25.14 -10.83 -27.06
N VAL A 308 -25.43 -10.09 -25.98
CA VAL A 308 -26.40 -10.43 -24.94
C VAL A 308 -27.42 -9.30 -24.83
N PRO A 309 -28.51 -9.34 -25.62
CA PRO A 309 -29.60 -8.38 -25.50
C PRO A 309 -30.12 -8.32 -24.06
N HIS A 310 -30.47 -7.13 -23.59
CA HIS A 310 -30.91 -6.87 -22.20
C HIS A 310 -29.83 -6.95 -21.11
N ALA A 311 -28.55 -7.22 -21.44
CA ALA A 311 -27.48 -7.14 -20.44
C ALA A 311 -27.37 -5.73 -19.83
N ALA A 312 -27.18 -5.67 -18.51
CA ALA A 312 -26.96 -4.43 -17.75
C ALA A 312 -25.55 -4.38 -17.15
N LEU A 313 -24.99 -3.18 -17.01
CA LEU A 313 -23.74 -2.91 -16.30
C LEU A 313 -24.03 -2.01 -15.11
N ARG A 314 -23.69 -2.47 -13.91
CA ARG A 314 -23.84 -1.70 -12.68
C ARG A 314 -22.47 -1.33 -12.13
N LEU A 315 -22.22 -0.04 -11.98
CA LEU A 315 -20.98 0.53 -11.46
C LEU A 315 -21.25 1.02 -10.03
N ALA A 316 -20.76 0.28 -9.03
CA ALA A 316 -20.98 0.56 -7.61
C ALA A 316 -19.73 1.14 -6.94
N GLY A 317 -19.89 2.30 -6.31
CA GLY A 317 -18.90 2.94 -5.46
C GLY A 317 -18.76 4.45 -5.71
N PRO A 318 -18.00 5.15 -4.84
CA PRO A 318 -17.93 6.60 -4.86
C PRO A 318 -17.07 7.13 -6.03
N GLU A 319 -17.37 8.35 -6.47
CA GLU A 319 -16.55 9.09 -7.43
C GLU A 319 -15.34 9.71 -6.74
N ALA A 320 -14.19 9.04 -6.79
CA ALA A 320 -12.95 9.57 -6.25
C ALA A 320 -12.34 10.66 -7.15
N ASP A 321 -12.60 10.59 -8.46
CA ASP A 321 -12.25 11.62 -9.44
C ASP A 321 -13.49 11.99 -10.28
N ALA A 322 -14.08 13.15 -9.98
CA ALA A 322 -15.27 13.64 -10.68
C ALA A 322 -15.01 13.94 -12.17
N GLY A 323 -13.78 14.33 -12.53
CA GLY A 323 -13.40 14.58 -13.92
C GLY A 323 -13.42 13.28 -14.73
N TYR A 324 -12.83 12.23 -14.17
CA TYR A 324 -12.83 10.88 -14.74
C TYR A 324 -14.23 10.25 -14.76
N ALA A 325 -15.04 10.42 -13.71
CA ALA A 325 -16.42 9.98 -13.73
C ALA A 325 -17.21 10.66 -14.88
N GLY A 326 -16.99 11.96 -15.09
CA GLY A 326 -17.54 12.70 -16.22
C GLY A 326 -17.11 12.16 -17.59
N THR A 327 -15.86 11.73 -17.76
CA THR A 327 -15.41 11.10 -19.02
C THR A 327 -16.11 9.76 -19.25
N CYS A 328 -16.33 8.98 -18.19
CA CYS A 328 -17.06 7.71 -18.26
C CYS A 328 -18.52 7.90 -18.70
N ARG A 329 -19.24 8.88 -18.13
CA ARG A 329 -20.64 9.16 -18.53
C ARG A 329 -20.74 9.61 -19.99
N ARG A 330 -19.84 10.49 -20.46
CA ARG A 330 -19.77 10.88 -21.88
C ARG A 330 -19.49 9.70 -22.82
N LEU A 331 -18.72 8.71 -22.36
CA LEU A 331 -18.47 7.49 -23.13
C LEU A 331 -19.73 6.62 -23.22
N VAL A 332 -20.48 6.47 -22.12
CA VAL A 332 -21.78 5.78 -22.10
C VAL A 332 -22.77 6.42 -23.07
N GLU A 333 -22.88 7.75 -23.07
CA GLU A 333 -23.72 8.50 -24.01
C GLU A 333 -23.30 8.27 -25.47
N ARG A 334 -22.00 8.40 -25.75
CA ARG A 334 -21.44 8.22 -27.11
C ARG A 334 -21.69 6.81 -27.64
N LEU A 335 -21.63 5.81 -26.78
CA LEU A 335 -21.89 4.40 -27.12
C LEU A 335 -23.38 4.03 -27.05
N ARG A 336 -24.27 4.98 -26.73
CA ARG A 336 -25.73 4.80 -26.62
C ARG A 336 -26.11 3.70 -25.62
N LEU A 337 -25.44 3.71 -24.46
CA LEU A 337 -25.60 2.71 -23.40
C LEU A 337 -26.40 3.24 -22.18
N GLY A 338 -27.04 4.41 -22.30
CA GLY A 338 -27.71 5.09 -21.18
C GLY A 338 -28.76 4.24 -20.46
N ASP A 339 -29.50 3.41 -21.19
CA ASP A 339 -30.55 2.55 -20.61
C ASP A 339 -30.01 1.24 -20.02
N SER A 340 -28.70 1.00 -20.12
CA SER A 340 -28.06 -0.28 -19.78
C SER A 340 -26.88 -0.14 -18.81
N VAL A 341 -26.36 1.06 -18.59
CA VAL A 341 -25.27 1.34 -17.64
C VAL A 341 -25.80 2.21 -16.51
N THR A 342 -25.68 1.74 -15.28
CA THR A 342 -26.12 2.48 -14.09
C THR A 342 -24.93 2.76 -13.17
N PHE A 343 -24.72 4.03 -12.86
CA PHE A 343 -23.80 4.47 -11.80
C PHE A 343 -24.58 4.51 -10.48
N LEU A 344 -24.33 3.53 -9.61
CA LEU A 344 -25.05 3.39 -8.33
C LEU A 344 -24.54 4.34 -7.25
N GLY A 345 -23.36 4.92 -7.44
CA GLY A 345 -22.69 5.71 -6.41
C GLY A 345 -22.25 4.86 -5.22
N ALA A 346 -22.03 5.50 -4.07
CA ALA A 346 -21.67 4.79 -2.85
C ALA A 346 -22.81 3.85 -2.41
N VAL A 347 -22.48 2.57 -2.25
CA VAL A 347 -23.43 1.54 -1.78
C VAL A 347 -23.19 1.24 -0.30
N PRO A 348 -24.25 0.94 0.48
CA PRO A 348 -24.12 0.61 1.90
C PRO A 348 -23.38 -0.73 2.12
N SER A 349 -23.43 -1.62 1.13
CA SER A 349 -22.83 -2.95 1.17
C SER A 349 -22.28 -3.34 -0.20
N SER A 350 -21.00 -3.67 -0.30
CA SER A 350 -20.43 -4.24 -1.53
C SER A 350 -21.06 -5.60 -1.88
N ARG A 351 -21.48 -6.39 -0.87
CA ARG A 351 -22.22 -7.63 -1.08
C ARG A 351 -23.55 -7.42 -1.83
N GLU A 352 -24.29 -6.37 -1.51
CA GLU A 352 -25.53 -6.04 -2.23
C GLU A 352 -25.26 -5.66 -3.68
N ALA A 353 -24.15 -4.95 -3.94
CA ALA A 353 -23.72 -4.70 -5.31
C ALA A 353 -23.40 -6.01 -6.06
N TYR A 354 -22.67 -6.94 -5.44
CA TYR A 354 -22.40 -8.26 -6.04
C TYR A 354 -23.68 -9.09 -6.26
N ALA A 355 -24.69 -8.94 -5.39
CA ALA A 355 -26.00 -9.58 -5.54
C ALA A 355 -26.72 -9.14 -6.81
N ALA A 356 -26.51 -7.89 -7.23
CA ALA A 356 -27.12 -7.37 -8.43
C ALA A 356 -26.53 -7.97 -9.72
N GLY A 357 -25.42 -8.70 -9.70
CA GLY A 357 -24.73 -9.19 -10.91
C GLY A 357 -24.68 -10.70 -11.04
N HIS A 358 -24.45 -11.16 -12.27
CA HIS A 358 -24.04 -12.53 -12.56
C HIS A 358 -22.52 -12.66 -12.51
N VAL A 359 -21.82 -11.69 -13.10
CA VAL A 359 -20.36 -11.68 -13.25
C VAL A 359 -19.82 -10.39 -12.66
N VAL A 360 -18.81 -10.51 -11.79
CA VAL A 360 -18.08 -9.36 -11.25
C VAL A 360 -16.89 -9.08 -12.15
N THR A 361 -16.81 -7.87 -12.69
CA THR A 361 -15.79 -7.50 -13.67
C THR A 361 -14.86 -6.45 -13.10
N SER A 362 -13.56 -6.59 -13.33
CA SER A 362 -12.54 -5.56 -13.03
C SER A 362 -11.69 -5.28 -14.26
N SER A 363 -11.48 -4.00 -14.57
CA SER A 363 -10.66 -3.53 -15.69
C SER A 363 -9.39 -2.82 -15.26
N SER A 364 -9.03 -2.86 -13.97
CA SER A 364 -7.92 -2.10 -13.39
C SER A 364 -6.63 -2.24 -14.21
N VAL A 365 -5.86 -1.16 -14.30
CA VAL A 365 -4.51 -1.17 -14.90
C VAL A 365 -3.42 -1.38 -13.85
N THR A 366 -3.77 -1.32 -12.57
CA THR A 366 -2.90 -1.56 -11.42
C THR A 366 -3.72 -2.17 -10.28
N GLU A 367 -3.25 -3.25 -9.67
CA GLU A 367 -3.96 -3.89 -8.56
C GLU A 367 -2.98 -4.61 -7.62
N HIS A 368 -2.84 -4.11 -6.39
CA HIS A 368 -1.85 -4.62 -5.44
C HIS A 368 -2.45 -5.72 -4.56
N THR A 369 -3.66 -5.46 -4.06
CA THR A 369 -4.41 -6.38 -3.22
C THR A 369 -5.85 -6.35 -3.70
N PRO A 370 -6.28 -7.29 -4.57
CA PRO A 370 -7.57 -7.26 -5.25
C PRO A 370 -8.74 -7.62 -4.30
N VAL A 371 -8.97 -6.80 -3.27
CA VAL A 371 -9.96 -7.06 -2.21
C VAL A 371 -11.35 -7.25 -2.80
N ALA A 372 -11.78 -6.40 -3.74
CA ALA A 372 -13.10 -6.51 -4.38
C ALA A 372 -13.30 -7.84 -5.15
N LEU A 373 -12.24 -8.40 -5.75
CA LEU A 373 -12.32 -9.72 -6.38
C LEU A 373 -12.41 -10.83 -5.34
N VAL A 374 -11.65 -10.73 -4.25
CA VAL A 374 -11.72 -11.68 -3.13
C VAL A 374 -13.10 -11.65 -2.47
N GLU A 375 -13.69 -10.48 -2.25
CA GLU A 375 -15.06 -10.32 -1.75
C GLU A 375 -16.08 -10.99 -2.69
N ALA A 376 -15.95 -10.77 -4.01
CA ALA A 376 -16.79 -11.43 -5.01
C ALA A 376 -16.63 -12.96 -5.01
N MET A 377 -15.39 -13.45 -4.86
CA MET A 377 -15.09 -14.87 -4.71
C MET A 377 -15.77 -15.45 -3.47
N PHE A 378 -15.72 -14.79 -2.31
CA PHE A 378 -16.47 -15.21 -1.13
C PHE A 378 -17.97 -15.29 -1.42
N CYS A 379 -18.53 -14.33 -2.13
CA CYS A 379 -19.93 -14.34 -2.57
C CYS A 379 -20.29 -15.43 -3.60
N ALA A 380 -19.34 -16.29 -4.00
CA ALA A 380 -19.49 -17.29 -5.05
C ALA A 380 -19.90 -16.70 -6.42
N ARG A 381 -19.48 -15.47 -6.72
CA ARG A 381 -19.67 -14.85 -8.04
C ARG A 381 -18.47 -15.16 -8.93
N ALA A 382 -18.73 -15.50 -10.19
CA ALA A 382 -17.68 -15.61 -11.18
C ALA A 382 -17.06 -14.23 -11.44
N THR A 383 -15.74 -14.21 -11.59
CA THR A 383 -14.98 -12.99 -11.82
C THR A 383 -14.35 -12.99 -13.22
N VAL A 384 -14.33 -11.82 -13.85
CA VAL A 384 -13.52 -11.52 -15.04
C VAL A 384 -12.65 -10.31 -14.71
N SER A 385 -11.35 -10.43 -14.84
CA SER A 385 -10.43 -9.41 -14.36
C SER A 385 -9.21 -9.26 -15.27
N THR A 386 -8.56 -8.10 -15.24
CA THR A 386 -7.35 -7.83 -16.01
C THR A 386 -6.10 -8.38 -15.31
N ASP A 387 -5.11 -8.84 -16.08
CA ASP A 387 -3.84 -9.39 -15.57
C ASP A 387 -2.90 -8.27 -15.08
N VAL A 388 -3.18 -7.74 -13.90
CA VAL A 388 -2.38 -6.69 -13.28
C VAL A 388 -2.05 -7.02 -11.83
N GLY A 389 -0.81 -6.72 -11.45
CA GLY A 389 -0.30 -6.90 -10.10
C GLY A 389 -0.55 -8.29 -9.51
N ALA A 390 -1.37 -8.38 -8.46
CA ALA A 390 -1.65 -9.63 -7.75
C ALA A 390 -2.92 -10.37 -8.24
N VAL A 391 -3.61 -9.89 -9.29
CA VAL A 391 -4.89 -10.44 -9.75
C VAL A 391 -4.78 -11.92 -10.15
N ALA A 392 -3.84 -12.27 -11.04
CA ALA A 392 -3.70 -13.65 -11.50
C ALA A 392 -3.35 -14.61 -10.35
N GLU A 393 -2.56 -14.16 -9.37
CA GLU A 393 -2.25 -14.93 -8.17
C GLU A 393 -3.48 -15.11 -7.27
N ALA A 394 -4.27 -14.05 -7.08
CA ALA A 394 -5.45 -14.09 -6.24
C ALA A 394 -6.55 -14.98 -6.82
N VAL A 395 -6.86 -14.81 -8.11
CA VAL A 395 -7.92 -15.53 -8.82
C VAL A 395 -7.51 -16.97 -9.14
N GLY A 396 -6.28 -17.19 -9.61
CA GLY A 396 -5.81 -18.51 -10.05
C GLY A 396 -6.69 -19.07 -11.18
N ASP A 397 -7.05 -20.35 -11.06
CA ASP A 397 -7.95 -21.09 -11.95
C ASP A 397 -9.44 -20.90 -11.65
N ALA A 398 -9.77 -20.05 -10.66
CA ALA A 398 -11.11 -19.90 -10.11
C ALA A 398 -11.90 -18.71 -10.70
N GLY A 399 -11.39 -18.10 -11.77
CA GLY A 399 -12.00 -17.00 -12.50
C GLY A 399 -11.28 -16.77 -13.82
N VAL A 400 -11.71 -15.77 -14.59
CA VAL A 400 -11.12 -15.47 -15.90
C VAL A 400 -10.22 -14.24 -15.79
N VAL A 401 -9.00 -14.36 -16.30
CA VAL A 401 -8.02 -13.28 -16.34
C VAL A 401 -7.70 -12.96 -17.81
N VAL A 402 -7.78 -11.68 -18.18
CA VAL A 402 -7.57 -11.18 -19.55
C VAL A 402 -6.49 -10.08 -19.58
N PRO A 403 -5.88 -9.76 -20.74
CA PRO A 403 -4.92 -8.66 -20.83
C PRO A 403 -5.51 -7.30 -20.40
N PRO A 404 -4.75 -6.44 -19.71
CA PRO A 404 -5.21 -5.08 -19.39
C PRO A 404 -5.34 -4.21 -20.63
N GLY A 405 -6.32 -3.29 -20.63
CA GLY A 405 -6.57 -2.38 -21.74
C GLY A 405 -7.15 -3.03 -23.00
N ASP A 406 -7.58 -4.29 -22.93
CA ASP A 406 -8.20 -5.02 -24.04
C ASP A 406 -9.72 -5.18 -23.84
N PRO A 407 -10.55 -4.28 -24.41
CA PRO A 407 -12.00 -4.37 -24.28
C PRO A 407 -12.59 -5.56 -25.04
N VAL A 408 -11.92 -6.09 -26.06
CA VAL A 408 -12.42 -7.23 -26.85
C VAL A 408 -12.26 -8.52 -26.06
N ALA A 409 -11.08 -8.76 -25.49
CA ALA A 409 -10.84 -9.93 -24.63
C ALA A 409 -11.74 -9.89 -23.38
N LEU A 410 -11.89 -8.72 -22.76
CA LEU A 410 -12.77 -8.54 -21.60
C LEU A 410 -14.24 -8.84 -21.95
N ALA A 411 -14.72 -8.32 -23.08
CA ALA A 411 -16.08 -8.60 -23.56
C ALA A 411 -16.31 -10.08 -23.85
N ALA A 412 -15.39 -10.73 -24.58
CA ALA A 412 -15.51 -12.14 -24.94
C ALA A 412 -15.66 -13.03 -23.69
N ALA A 413 -14.82 -12.81 -22.67
CA ALA A 413 -14.89 -13.51 -21.40
C ALA A 413 -16.23 -13.27 -20.67
N CYS A 414 -16.73 -12.03 -20.66
CA CYS A 414 -18.01 -11.71 -20.04
C CYS A 414 -19.19 -12.37 -20.77
N VAL A 415 -19.20 -12.33 -22.10
CA VAL A 415 -20.24 -12.96 -22.94
C VAL A 415 -20.27 -14.48 -22.71
N GLU A 416 -19.10 -15.13 -22.70
CA GLU A 416 -18.99 -16.56 -22.44
C GLU A 416 -19.62 -16.93 -21.09
N LEU A 417 -19.29 -16.19 -20.03
CA LEU A 417 -19.85 -16.45 -18.70
C LEU A 417 -21.34 -16.08 -18.57
N LEU A 418 -21.85 -15.12 -19.34
CA LEU A 418 -23.28 -14.81 -19.35
C LEU A 418 -24.09 -15.88 -20.09
N HIS A 419 -23.53 -16.49 -21.14
CA HIS A 419 -24.17 -17.55 -21.92
C HIS A 419 -24.05 -18.95 -21.31
N ASP A 420 -23.05 -19.22 -20.46
CA ASP A 420 -22.83 -20.52 -19.81
C ASP A 420 -23.03 -20.43 -18.28
N PRO A 421 -24.28 -20.64 -17.79
CA PRO A 421 -24.58 -20.66 -16.35
C PRO A 421 -23.81 -21.72 -15.58
N GLU A 422 -23.57 -22.90 -16.16
CA GLU A 422 -22.88 -23.97 -15.46
C GLU A 422 -21.41 -23.61 -15.24
N ARG A 423 -20.72 -23.11 -16.26
CA ARG A 423 -19.33 -22.64 -16.12
C ARG A 423 -19.23 -21.48 -15.13
N ARG A 424 -20.17 -20.53 -15.20
CA ARG A 424 -20.24 -19.42 -14.24
C ARG A 424 -20.39 -19.92 -12.81
N GLN A 425 -21.31 -20.85 -12.53
CA GLN A 425 -21.51 -21.43 -11.21
C GLN A 425 -20.30 -22.24 -10.74
N ARG A 426 -19.67 -23.04 -11.63
CA ARG A 426 -18.44 -23.78 -11.33
C ARG A 426 -17.31 -22.85 -10.91
N LEU A 427 -17.07 -21.76 -11.67
CA LEU A 427 -16.06 -20.77 -11.33
C LEU A 427 -16.39 -20.03 -10.03
N GLY A 428 -17.65 -19.65 -9.81
CA GLY A 428 -18.10 -19.04 -8.56
C GLY A 428 -17.83 -19.93 -7.33
N ALA A 429 -18.16 -21.22 -7.43
CA ALA A 429 -17.90 -22.20 -6.38
C ALA A 429 -16.40 -22.42 -6.12
N ALA A 430 -15.60 -22.56 -7.20
CA ALA A 430 -14.15 -22.66 -7.10
C ALA A 430 -13.54 -21.40 -6.47
N GLY A 431 -14.05 -20.21 -6.83
CA GLY A 431 -13.64 -18.92 -6.30
C GLY A 431 -13.86 -18.86 -4.79
N ARG A 432 -15.05 -19.26 -4.33
CA ARG A 432 -15.38 -19.32 -2.91
C ARG A 432 -14.49 -20.28 -2.15
N ALA A 433 -14.29 -21.50 -2.66
CA ALA A 433 -13.42 -22.49 -2.03
C ALA A 433 -11.98 -21.98 -1.89
N ARG A 434 -11.46 -21.32 -2.94
CA ARG A 434 -10.15 -20.67 -2.91
C ARG A 434 -10.09 -19.54 -1.89
N ALA A 435 -11.09 -18.66 -1.84
CA ALA A 435 -11.14 -17.54 -0.91
C ALA A 435 -11.17 -17.98 0.55
N LEU A 436 -11.98 -18.99 0.88
CA LEU A 436 -12.04 -19.59 2.23
C LEU A 436 -10.70 -20.21 2.64
N ARG A 437 -9.94 -20.74 1.70
CA ARG A 437 -8.62 -21.33 1.97
C ARG A 437 -7.53 -20.28 2.20
N LEU A 438 -7.53 -19.17 1.44
CA LEU A 438 -6.37 -18.27 1.35
C LEU A 438 -6.58 -16.89 1.97
N PHE A 439 -7.80 -16.36 1.97
CA PHE A 439 -8.06 -14.93 2.21
C PHE A 439 -8.97 -14.68 3.40
N THR A 440 -9.07 -15.62 4.34
CA THR A 440 -9.86 -15.41 5.57
C THR A 440 -9.13 -14.53 6.56
N VAL A 441 -9.86 -13.64 7.22
CA VAL A 441 -9.31 -12.80 8.29
C VAL A 441 -8.66 -13.62 9.41
N ASP A 442 -9.23 -14.77 9.76
CA ASP A 442 -8.66 -15.64 10.79
C ASP A 442 -7.38 -16.34 10.34
N GLY A 443 -7.28 -16.68 9.05
CA GLY A 443 -6.04 -17.17 8.44
C GLY A 443 -4.93 -16.13 8.54
N MET A 444 -5.22 -14.89 8.14
CA MET A 444 -4.30 -13.76 8.25
C MET A 444 -3.85 -13.54 9.70
N ARG A 445 -4.78 -13.49 10.66
CA ARG A 445 -4.46 -13.31 12.09
C ARG A 445 -3.57 -14.42 12.63
N ARG A 446 -3.87 -15.68 12.32
CA ARG A 446 -3.02 -16.81 12.72
C ARG A 446 -1.61 -16.68 12.14
N ALA A 447 -1.47 -16.27 10.89
CA ALA A 447 -0.16 -16.06 10.26
C ALA A 447 0.62 -14.95 10.99
N TYR A 448 0.02 -13.78 11.23
CA TYR A 448 0.67 -12.70 11.97
C TYR A 448 1.02 -13.08 13.42
N GLY A 449 0.16 -13.84 14.09
CA GLY A 449 0.45 -14.35 15.44
C GLY A 449 1.70 -15.24 15.48
N HIS A 450 1.96 -16.06 14.45
CA HIS A 450 3.21 -16.81 14.32
C HIS A 450 4.38 -15.88 14.01
N LEU A 451 4.25 -15.01 13.01
CA LEU A 451 5.30 -14.05 12.63
C LEU A 451 5.76 -13.19 13.79
N TYR A 452 4.86 -12.75 14.67
CA TYR A 452 5.24 -11.98 15.83
C TYR A 452 6.10 -12.76 16.81
N ARG A 453 5.80 -14.05 17.05
CA ARG A 453 6.64 -14.89 17.91
C ARG A 453 8.00 -15.15 17.28
N ASP A 454 8.02 -15.48 16.00
CA ASP A 454 9.24 -15.79 15.27
C ASP A 454 10.16 -14.56 15.15
N ALA A 455 9.59 -13.37 14.88
CA ALA A 455 10.34 -12.12 14.77
C ALA A 455 10.99 -11.66 16.09
N VAL A 456 10.45 -12.08 17.25
CA VAL A 456 11.05 -11.80 18.56
C VAL A 456 12.13 -12.83 18.92
N ALA A 457 12.06 -14.03 18.35
CA ALA A 457 13.02 -15.10 18.58
C ALA A 457 14.25 -15.07 17.65
N ALA A 458 14.13 -14.40 16.49
CA ALA A 458 15.19 -14.21 15.50
C ALA A 458 16.21 -13.13 15.92
#